data_AF-C5KCJ1-F1
#
_entry.id   AF-C5KCJ1-F1
#
_cell.length_a   1.000
_cell.length_b   1.000
_cell.length_c   1.000
_cell.angle_alpha   90.00
_cell.angle_beta   90.00
_cell.angle_gamma   90.00
#
_symmetry.space_group_name_H-M   'P 1'
#
loop_
_entity.id
_entity.type
_entity.pdbx_description
1 polymer ?
#
loop_
_entity_poly.entity_id
_entity_poly.type
_entity_poly.pdbx_seq_one_letter_code
_entity_poly.pdbx_strand_id
1 'polypeptide(L)'
;MAVSADSEKERGRLVYQLEVRVIRSMKSAFERAGVGESGILIWDKFNTCVLKDSVMKSKLALVGIDSSMVRELFKILDTNESGRVTCEEFIGGLLRLRGQAKARDILTLRVSLLSLLERLEVIEDRARRVNLALRGIYDDVDQWNELFLGNRSRCQEVWDASAWNAKVSSVKRQILSTLHNRIQRDREAVLGRARVGSTRHAQNSQDGN
;
A
#
# COMPACT_ATOMS: atom_id res chain seq x y z
N MET A 1 38.99 3.28 -29.94
CA MET A 1 37.73 2.72 -29.38
C MET A 1 37.94 1.43 -28.59
N ALA A 2 38.92 0.56 -28.89
CA ALA A 2 39.16 -0.68 -28.12
C ALA A 2 39.60 -0.47 -26.64
N VAL A 3 40.37 0.58 -26.35
CA VAL A 3 40.85 0.90 -24.98
C VAL A 3 39.70 1.30 -24.04
N SER A 4 38.62 1.87 -24.58
CA SER A 4 37.46 2.30 -23.78
C SER A 4 36.65 1.12 -23.27
N ALA A 5 36.42 0.11 -24.13
CA ALA A 5 35.62 -1.07 -23.78
C ALA A 5 36.33 -1.97 -22.76
N ASP A 6 37.66 -2.10 -22.85
CA ASP A 6 38.44 -2.92 -21.92
C ASP A 6 38.54 -2.27 -20.53
N SER A 7 38.70 -0.93 -20.49
CA SER A 7 38.68 -0.15 -19.24
C SER A 7 37.33 -0.20 -18.53
N GLU A 8 36.23 -0.23 -19.29
CA GLU A 8 34.86 -0.28 -18.77
C GLU A 8 34.53 -1.67 -18.22
N LYS A 9 35.03 -2.72 -18.88
CA LYS A 9 34.93 -4.11 -18.42
C LYS A 9 35.74 -4.35 -17.14
N GLU A 10 36.96 -3.80 -17.07
CA GLU A 10 37.82 -3.89 -15.89
C GLU A 10 37.23 -3.12 -14.70
N ARG A 11 36.66 -1.94 -14.95
CA ARG A 11 35.87 -1.20 -13.94
C ARG A 11 34.70 -2.02 -13.41
N GLY A 12 33.91 -2.65 -14.30
CA GLY A 12 32.81 -3.52 -13.89
C GLY A 12 33.28 -4.69 -13.02
N ARG A 13 34.44 -5.26 -13.33
CA ARG A 13 35.06 -6.36 -12.58
C ARG A 13 35.52 -5.92 -11.18
N LEU A 14 36.16 -4.75 -11.09
CA LEU A 14 36.58 -4.14 -9.82
C LEU A 14 35.40 -3.81 -8.92
N VAL A 15 34.35 -3.19 -9.47
CA VAL A 15 33.11 -2.89 -8.73
C VAL A 15 32.48 -4.18 -8.20
N TYR A 16 32.41 -5.21 -9.05
CA TYR A 16 31.89 -6.52 -8.64
C TYR A 16 32.68 -7.13 -7.47
N GLN A 17 34.02 -7.11 -7.53
CA GLN A 17 34.85 -7.63 -6.45
C GLN A 17 34.65 -6.87 -5.13
N LEU A 18 34.55 -5.54 -5.19
CA LEU A 18 34.29 -4.70 -4.01
C LEU A 18 32.95 -5.02 -3.36
N GLU A 19 31.90 -5.15 -4.17
CA GLU A 19 30.55 -5.46 -3.68
C GLU A 19 30.45 -6.85 -3.07
N VAL A 20 31.06 -7.87 -3.71
CA VAL A 20 31.12 -9.23 -3.15
C VAL A 20 31.87 -9.21 -1.81
N ARG A 21 32.94 -8.42 -1.69
CA ARG A 21 33.68 -8.25 -0.44
C ARG A 21 32.82 -7.58 0.63
N VAL A 22 32.04 -6.57 0.25
CA VAL A 22 31.12 -5.86 1.15
C VAL A 22 30.02 -6.79 1.63
N ILE A 23 29.38 -7.56 0.74
CA ILE A 23 28.35 -8.56 1.10
C ILE A 23 28.91 -9.60 2.07
N ARG A 24 30.09 -10.16 1.78
CA ARG A 24 30.73 -11.12 2.69
C ARG A 24 31.04 -10.51 4.05
N SER A 25 31.44 -9.24 4.10
CA SER A 25 31.70 -8.53 5.34
C SER A 25 30.43 -8.20 6.16
N MET A 26 29.23 -8.38 5.59
CA MET A 26 27.97 -8.28 6.33
C MET A 26 27.77 -9.50 7.25
N LYS A 27 28.34 -10.68 6.92
CA LYS A 27 28.28 -11.87 7.78
C LYS A 27 28.81 -11.57 9.18
N SER A 28 30.00 -10.97 9.23
CA SER A 28 30.65 -10.59 10.48
C SER A 28 29.89 -9.49 11.24
N ALA A 29 29.06 -8.69 10.56
CA ALA A 29 28.20 -7.71 11.21
C ALA A 29 27.02 -8.40 11.93
N PHE A 30 26.42 -9.42 11.32
CA PHE A 30 25.39 -10.23 11.98
C PHE A 30 25.93 -11.01 13.17
N GLU A 31 27.12 -11.59 13.04
CA GLU A 31 27.80 -12.30 14.14
C GLU A 31 28.04 -11.35 15.34
N ARG A 32 28.53 -10.12 15.09
CA ARG A 32 28.70 -9.10 16.14
C ARG A 32 27.38 -8.63 16.76
N ALA A 33 26.29 -8.64 16.00
CA ALA A 33 24.98 -8.22 16.47
C ALA A 33 24.29 -9.26 17.39
N GLY A 34 24.96 -10.36 17.73
CA GLY A 34 24.43 -11.38 18.63
C GLY A 34 23.43 -12.33 17.95
N VAL A 35 23.42 -12.37 16.62
CA VAL A 35 22.77 -13.45 15.86
C VAL A 35 23.70 -14.65 16.00
N GLY A 36 23.57 -15.40 17.10
CA GLY A 36 24.47 -16.51 17.47
C GLY A 36 24.46 -17.68 16.47
N GLU A 37 25.03 -18.83 16.87
CA GLU A 37 25.30 -20.01 16.01
C GLU A 37 24.13 -20.51 15.15
N SER A 38 22.87 -20.27 15.54
CA SER A 38 21.72 -20.64 14.71
C SER A 38 21.67 -19.90 13.37
N GLY A 39 22.27 -18.70 13.28
CA GLY A 39 22.26 -17.86 12.10
C GLY A 39 20.86 -17.37 11.68
N ILE A 40 19.81 -17.55 12.50
CA ILE A 40 18.43 -17.24 12.12
C ILE A 40 18.09 -15.78 12.42
N LEU A 41 17.71 -15.05 11.38
CA LEU A 41 17.19 -13.69 11.43
C LEU A 41 15.66 -13.73 11.32
N ILE A 42 14.99 -13.41 12.42
CA ILE A 42 13.55 -13.13 12.44
C ILE A 42 13.39 -11.63 12.12
N TRP A 43 12.26 -11.24 11.52
CA TRP A 43 11.99 -9.87 11.08
C TRP A 43 12.39 -8.79 12.11
N ASP A 44 12.01 -8.92 13.39
CA ASP A 44 12.35 -7.90 14.40
C ASP A 44 13.85 -7.76 14.66
N LYS A 45 14.57 -8.89 14.70
CA LYS A 45 16.03 -8.90 14.85
C LYS A 45 16.69 -8.35 13.59
N PHE A 46 16.20 -8.74 12.43
CA PHE A 46 16.67 -8.25 11.14
C PHE A 46 16.49 -6.73 11.01
N ASN A 47 15.29 -6.23 11.31
CA ASN A 47 14.96 -4.81 11.33
C ASN A 47 15.88 -4.04 12.28
N THR A 48 16.12 -4.56 13.48
CA THR A 48 17.04 -3.94 14.45
C THR A 48 18.49 -3.95 13.94
N CYS A 49 19.00 -5.09 13.48
CA CYS A 49 20.39 -5.22 13.04
C CYS A 49 20.68 -4.49 11.73
N VAL A 50 19.69 -4.32 10.86
CA VAL A 50 19.86 -3.76 9.51
C VAL A 50 19.40 -2.32 9.43
N LEU A 51 18.27 -1.97 10.06
CA LEU A 51 17.71 -0.61 10.02
C LEU A 51 18.11 0.26 11.22
N LYS A 52 18.72 -0.27 12.29
CA LYS A 52 19.29 0.58 13.36
C LYS A 52 20.82 0.68 13.31
N ASP A 53 21.52 -0.27 12.68
CA ASP A 53 22.97 -0.17 12.46
C ASP A 53 23.29 0.72 11.25
N SER A 54 23.91 1.87 11.50
CA SER A 54 24.35 2.80 10.44
C SER A 54 25.39 2.17 9.51
N VAL A 55 26.25 1.29 10.02
CA VAL A 55 27.27 0.59 9.22
C VAL A 55 26.59 -0.38 8.26
N MET A 56 25.58 -1.11 8.72
CA MET A 56 24.84 -2.04 7.87
C MET A 56 24.05 -1.31 6.78
N LYS A 57 23.41 -0.18 7.09
CA LYS A 57 22.75 0.68 6.10
C LYS A 57 23.73 1.16 5.03
N SER A 58 24.90 1.65 5.42
CA SER A 58 25.91 2.11 4.46
C SER A 58 26.38 0.96 3.56
N LYS A 59 26.56 -0.24 4.11
CA LYS A 59 26.91 -1.43 3.31
C LYS A 59 25.81 -1.83 2.33
N LEU A 60 24.54 -1.74 2.73
CA LEU A 60 23.40 -1.99 1.85
C LEU A 60 23.31 -0.96 0.72
N ALA A 61 23.49 0.32 1.04
CA ALA A 61 23.52 1.38 0.04
C ALA A 61 24.68 1.18 -0.96
N LEU A 62 25.84 0.72 -0.49
CA LEU A 62 26.99 0.42 -1.34
C LEU A 62 26.73 -0.72 -2.32
N VAL A 63 25.88 -1.69 -1.95
CA VAL A 63 25.42 -2.76 -2.86
C VAL A 63 24.13 -2.38 -3.58
N GLY A 64 23.69 -1.13 -3.48
CA GLY A 64 22.56 -0.56 -4.20
C GLY A 64 21.20 -1.01 -3.67
N ILE A 65 21.07 -1.33 -2.38
CA ILE A 65 19.80 -1.70 -1.76
C ILE A 65 19.37 -0.55 -0.86
N ASP A 66 18.19 -0.01 -1.13
CA ASP A 66 17.60 1.02 -0.30
C ASP A 66 17.08 0.41 1.02
N SER A 67 17.33 1.10 2.13
CA SER A 67 16.86 0.69 3.45
C SER A 67 15.32 0.54 3.54
N SER A 68 14.56 1.26 2.73
CA SER A 68 13.10 1.13 2.62
C SER A 68 12.65 -0.22 2.04
N MET A 69 13.45 -0.81 1.16
CA MET A 69 13.17 -2.09 0.48
C MET A 69 13.58 -3.31 1.32
N VAL A 70 14.25 -3.10 2.46
CA VAL A 70 14.76 -4.18 3.32
C VAL A 70 13.65 -5.10 3.83
N ARG A 71 12.43 -4.57 4.01
CA ARG A 71 11.25 -5.37 4.39
C ARG A 71 10.81 -6.34 3.31
N GLU A 72 10.84 -5.89 2.07
CA GLU A 72 10.47 -6.73 0.93
C GLU A 72 11.58 -7.70 0.60
N LEU A 73 12.83 -7.26 0.69
CA LEU A 73 14.01 -8.11 0.57
C LEU A 73 13.91 -9.31 1.53
N PHE A 74 13.53 -9.09 2.78
CA PHE A 74 13.33 -10.18 3.75
C PHE A 74 12.29 -11.20 3.27
N LYS A 75 11.12 -10.74 2.77
CA LYS A 75 10.08 -11.63 2.23
C LYS A 75 10.55 -12.41 1.00
N ILE A 76 11.40 -11.82 0.19
CA ILE A 76 11.94 -12.46 -1.02
C ILE A 76 13.00 -13.52 -0.68
N LEU A 77 13.71 -13.32 0.42
CA LEU A 77 14.70 -14.27 0.92
C LEU A 77 14.05 -15.44 1.68
N ASP A 78 12.91 -15.19 2.34
CA ASP A 78 12.09 -16.19 3.04
C ASP A 78 11.26 -17.05 2.05
N THR A 79 11.95 -17.83 1.21
CA THR A 79 11.30 -18.62 0.13
C THR A 79 10.38 -19.73 0.64
N ASN A 80 10.49 -20.13 1.90
CA ASN A 80 9.67 -21.14 2.55
C ASN A 80 8.56 -20.53 3.43
N GLU A 81 8.37 -19.20 3.38
CA GLU A 81 7.38 -18.46 4.19
C GLU A 81 7.46 -18.77 5.69
N SER A 82 8.66 -19.09 6.17
CA SER A 82 8.89 -19.49 7.57
C SER A 82 8.90 -18.30 8.53
N GLY A 83 8.91 -17.07 8.00
CA GLY A 83 9.13 -15.83 8.74
C GLY A 83 10.57 -15.69 9.25
N ARG A 84 11.48 -16.53 8.76
CA ARG A 84 12.85 -16.68 9.25
C ARG A 84 13.81 -16.74 8.06
N VAL A 85 14.88 -15.96 8.11
CA VAL A 85 15.92 -15.95 7.08
C VAL A 85 17.26 -16.23 7.75
N THR A 86 18.00 -17.23 7.30
CA THR A 86 19.35 -17.49 7.81
C THR A 86 20.35 -16.46 7.27
N CYS A 87 21.45 -16.21 7.97
CA CYS A 87 22.54 -15.36 7.48
C CYS A 87 23.07 -15.83 6.11
N GLU A 88 23.06 -17.14 5.88
CA GLU A 88 23.49 -17.76 4.62
C GLU A 88 22.49 -17.51 3.50
N GLU A 89 21.18 -17.64 3.76
CA GLU A 89 20.13 -17.25 2.82
C GLU A 89 20.18 -15.76 2.51
N PHE A 90 20.44 -14.92 3.51
CA PHE A 90 20.59 -13.48 3.32
C PHE A 90 21.77 -13.14 2.40
N ILE A 91 22.97 -13.64 2.71
CA ILE A 91 24.17 -13.39 1.91
C ILE A 91 24.05 -14.01 0.51
N GLY A 92 23.59 -15.25 0.43
CA GLY A 92 23.38 -15.96 -0.83
C GLY A 92 22.33 -15.29 -1.72
N GLY A 93 21.26 -14.79 -1.12
CA GLY A 93 20.23 -14.04 -1.83
C GLY A 93 20.70 -12.67 -2.30
N LEU A 94 21.50 -11.95 -1.51
CA LEU A 94 22.16 -10.72 -1.95
C LEU A 94 23.11 -10.96 -3.13
N LEU A 95 23.92 -12.03 -3.07
CA LEU A 95 24.82 -12.39 -4.17
C LEU A 95 24.05 -12.77 -5.45
N ARG A 96 22.92 -13.49 -5.31
CA ARG A 96 22.00 -13.80 -6.42
C ARG A 96 21.38 -12.54 -7.03
N LEU A 97 20.96 -11.59 -6.19
CA LEU A 97 20.39 -10.32 -6.63
C LEU A 97 21.41 -9.44 -7.37
N ARG A 98 22.70 -9.55 -7.06
CA ARG A 98 23.79 -8.82 -7.76
C ARG A 98 24.21 -9.45 -9.07
N GLY A 99 24.22 -10.78 -9.19
CA GLY A 99 24.59 -11.48 -10.43
C GLY A 99 23.63 -11.19 -11.59
N GLN A 100 22.43 -10.73 -11.28
CA GLN A 100 21.46 -10.23 -12.22
C GLN A 100 21.25 -8.74 -11.94
N ALA A 101 22.05 -7.84 -12.52
CA ALA A 101 21.75 -6.40 -12.48
C ALA A 101 20.30 -6.09 -12.98
N LYS A 102 19.65 -7.02 -13.68
CA LYS A 102 18.22 -7.02 -14.03
C LYS A 102 17.27 -7.48 -12.91
N ALA A 103 17.69 -8.36 -12.00
CA ALA A 103 16.84 -8.90 -10.93
C ALA A 103 16.49 -7.85 -9.89
N ARG A 104 17.42 -6.98 -9.50
CA ARG A 104 17.11 -5.90 -8.55
C ARG A 104 16.00 -4.99 -9.09
N ASP A 105 16.09 -4.63 -10.36
CA ASP A 105 15.09 -3.79 -11.02
C ASP A 105 13.76 -4.55 -11.18
N ILE A 106 13.79 -5.84 -11.52
CA ILE A 106 12.60 -6.71 -11.54
C ILE A 106 11.98 -6.85 -10.14
N LEU A 107 12.79 -6.91 -9.10
CA LEU A 107 12.34 -7.01 -7.71
C LEU A 107 11.65 -5.71 -7.29
N THR A 108 12.27 -4.58 -7.61
CA THR A 108 11.74 -3.23 -7.36
C THR A 108 10.42 -3.03 -8.11
N LEU A 109 10.35 -3.49 -9.37
CA LEU A 109 9.12 -3.52 -10.15
C LEU A 109 8.08 -4.44 -9.53
N ARG A 110 8.46 -5.65 -9.09
CA ARG A 110 7.54 -6.62 -8.48
C ARG A 110 6.97 -6.08 -7.18
N VAL A 111 7.79 -5.46 -6.34
CA VAL A 111 7.35 -4.76 -5.13
C VAL A 111 6.36 -3.65 -5.47
N SER A 112 6.73 -2.80 -6.43
CA SER A 112 5.87 -1.69 -6.84
C SER A 112 4.55 -2.20 -7.39
N LEU A 113 4.57 -3.31 -8.14
CA LEU A 113 3.39 -3.99 -8.65
C LEU A 113 2.51 -4.52 -7.51
N LEU A 114 3.08 -5.22 -6.52
CA LEU A 114 2.33 -5.73 -5.37
C LEU A 114 1.68 -4.60 -4.56
N SER A 115 2.39 -3.49 -4.33
CA SER A 115 1.82 -2.33 -3.64
C SER A 115 0.72 -1.64 -4.47
N LEU A 116 0.86 -1.60 -5.80
CA LEU A 116 -0.18 -1.09 -6.69
C LEU A 116 -1.42 -1.98 -6.70
N LEU A 117 -1.26 -3.31 -6.68
CA LEU A 117 -2.38 -4.25 -6.58
C LEU A 117 -3.15 -4.06 -5.27
N GLU A 118 -2.47 -3.92 -4.13
CA GLU A 118 -3.13 -3.64 -2.85
C GLU A 118 -3.89 -2.30 -2.88
N ARG A 119 -3.33 -1.26 -3.50
CA ARG A 119 -4.02 0.03 -3.69
C ARG A 119 -5.23 -0.08 -4.62
N LEU A 120 -5.15 -0.93 -5.65
CA LEU A 120 -6.26 -1.18 -6.57
C LEU A 120 -7.42 -1.87 -5.86
N GLU A 121 -7.17 -2.85 -4.99
CA GLU A 121 -8.21 -3.50 -4.18
C GLU A 121 -8.95 -2.46 -3.31
N VAL A 122 -8.22 -1.55 -2.66
CA VAL A 122 -8.83 -0.48 -1.86
C VAL A 122 -9.68 0.47 -2.72
N ILE A 123 -9.24 0.79 -3.94
CA ILE A 123 -9.99 1.65 -4.87
C ILE A 123 -11.23 0.92 -5.38
N GLU A 124 -11.12 -0.36 -5.73
CA GLU A 124 -12.24 -1.18 -6.18
C GLU A 124 -13.32 -1.27 -5.11
N ASP A 125 -12.92 -1.51 -3.86
CA ASP A 125 -13.85 -1.55 -2.72
C ASP A 125 -14.54 -0.19 -2.49
N ARG A 126 -13.82 0.92 -2.68
CA ARG A 126 -14.43 2.26 -2.61
C ARG A 126 -15.43 2.47 -3.73
N ALA A 127 -15.08 2.12 -4.96
CA ALA A 127 -15.95 2.23 -6.13
C ALA A 127 -17.20 1.35 -5.97
N ARG A 128 -17.05 0.13 -5.46
CA ARG A 128 -18.16 -0.79 -5.19
C ARG A 128 -19.14 -0.19 -4.19
N ARG A 129 -18.66 0.40 -3.08
CA ARG A 129 -19.53 1.07 -2.10
C ARG A 129 -20.31 2.23 -2.71
N VAL A 130 -19.65 3.06 -3.51
CA VAL A 130 -20.31 4.19 -4.19
C VAL A 130 -21.38 3.69 -5.17
N ASN A 131 -21.06 2.68 -5.98
CA ASN A 131 -22.01 2.10 -6.93
C ASN A 131 -23.23 1.49 -6.23
N LEU A 132 -23.05 0.81 -5.10
CA LEU A 132 -24.16 0.29 -4.31
C LEU A 132 -25.04 1.41 -3.74
N ALA A 133 -24.43 2.49 -3.24
CA ALA A 133 -25.18 3.65 -2.74
C ALA A 133 -25.97 4.34 -3.87
N LEU A 134 -25.37 4.47 -5.06
CA LEU A 134 -26.05 5.04 -6.23
C LEU A 134 -27.24 4.20 -6.69
N ARG A 135 -27.11 2.86 -6.69
CA ARG A 135 -28.24 1.97 -7.00
C ARG A 135 -29.40 2.15 -6.02
N GLY A 136 -29.11 2.20 -4.72
CA GLY A 136 -30.16 2.44 -3.72
C GLY A 136 -30.91 3.77 -3.93
N ILE A 137 -30.19 4.83 -4.32
CA ILE A 137 -30.83 6.11 -4.66
C ILE A 137 -31.70 5.99 -5.92
N TYR A 138 -31.24 5.23 -6.91
CA TYR A 138 -32.00 5.01 -8.14
C TYR A 138 -33.29 4.23 -7.88
N ASP A 139 -33.20 3.13 -7.11
CA ASP A 139 -34.35 2.30 -6.72
C ASP A 139 -35.37 3.12 -5.92
N ASP A 140 -34.91 3.97 -4.99
CA ASP A 140 -35.77 4.90 -4.25
C ASP A 140 -36.51 5.84 -5.22
N VAL A 141 -35.79 6.47 -6.15
CA VAL A 141 -36.38 7.40 -7.13
C VAL A 141 -37.41 6.71 -8.02
N ASP A 142 -37.13 5.48 -8.47
CA ASP A 142 -38.05 4.70 -9.30
C ASP A 142 -39.30 4.28 -8.53
N GLN A 143 -39.15 3.80 -7.29
CA GLN A 143 -40.30 3.46 -6.44
C GLN A 143 -41.21 4.68 -6.21
N TRP A 144 -40.61 5.85 -5.97
CA TRP A 144 -41.38 7.09 -5.86
C TRP A 144 -42.07 7.45 -7.19
N ASN A 145 -41.38 7.35 -8.34
CA ASN A 145 -41.98 7.60 -9.65
C ASN A 145 -43.19 6.68 -9.91
N GLU A 146 -43.11 5.40 -9.57
CA GLU A 146 -44.23 4.47 -9.68
C GLU A 146 -45.41 4.86 -8.78
N LEU A 147 -45.15 5.22 -7.51
CA LEU A 147 -46.18 5.72 -6.59
C LEU A 147 -46.84 7.01 -7.10
N PHE A 148 -46.06 7.92 -7.69
CA PHE A 148 -46.56 9.15 -8.30
C PHE A 148 -47.42 8.86 -9.53
N LEU A 149 -47.01 7.95 -10.42
CA LEU A 149 -47.76 7.56 -11.61
C LEU A 149 -49.04 6.79 -11.25
N GLY A 150 -49.00 5.90 -10.26
CA GLY A 150 -50.18 5.18 -9.77
C GLY A 150 -51.22 6.10 -9.13
N ASN A 151 -50.78 7.17 -8.44
CA ASN A 151 -51.68 8.20 -7.94
C ASN A 151 -52.17 9.17 -9.02
N ARG A 152 -51.46 9.32 -10.15
CA ARG A 152 -51.92 10.16 -11.28
C ARG A 152 -53.30 9.72 -11.79
N SER A 153 -53.55 8.41 -11.81
CA SER A 153 -54.85 7.82 -12.17
C SER A 153 -55.95 8.10 -11.13
N ARG A 154 -55.58 8.21 -9.84
CA ARG A 154 -56.49 8.58 -8.74
C ARG A 154 -56.71 10.09 -8.62
N CYS A 155 -55.82 10.90 -9.18
CA CYS A 155 -55.79 12.36 -9.04
C CYS A 155 -56.40 13.12 -10.24
N GLN A 156 -57.08 12.43 -11.15
CA GLN A 156 -57.73 13.06 -12.31
C GLN A 156 -58.91 13.98 -11.92
N GLU A 157 -59.34 13.97 -10.65
CA GLU A 157 -60.51 14.72 -10.18
C GLU A 157 -60.24 15.95 -9.29
N VAL A 158 -59.03 16.24 -8.77
CA VAL A 158 -58.96 17.16 -7.59
C VAL A 158 -57.91 18.29 -7.57
N TRP A 159 -56.97 18.49 -8.51
CA TRP A 159 -55.96 19.56 -8.30
C TRP A 159 -55.72 20.57 -9.44
N ASP A 160 -55.80 21.85 -9.07
CA ASP A 160 -55.16 22.99 -9.75
C ASP A 160 -53.64 22.77 -9.81
N ALA A 161 -53.07 22.98 -11.01
CA ALA A 161 -51.64 22.87 -11.32
C ALA A 161 -50.73 23.66 -10.36
N SER A 162 -51.20 24.78 -9.80
CA SER A 162 -50.45 25.58 -8.81
C SER A 162 -50.22 24.83 -7.49
N ALA A 163 -51.27 24.21 -6.94
CA ALA A 163 -51.19 23.45 -5.70
C ALA A 163 -50.32 22.20 -5.85
N TRP A 164 -50.42 21.53 -7.00
CA TRP A 164 -49.57 20.40 -7.36
C TRP A 164 -48.09 20.79 -7.44
N ASN A 165 -47.77 21.87 -8.18
CA ASN A 165 -46.39 22.33 -8.35
C ASN A 165 -45.77 22.79 -7.02
N ALA A 166 -46.55 23.41 -6.13
CA ALA A 166 -46.10 23.78 -4.78
C ALA A 166 -45.78 22.54 -3.93
N LYS A 167 -46.60 21.50 -3.98
CA LYS A 167 -46.38 20.24 -3.26
C LYS A 167 -45.14 19.50 -3.76
N VAL A 168 -45.00 19.36 -5.09
CA VAL A 168 -43.82 18.75 -5.73
C VAL A 168 -42.54 19.50 -5.36
N SER A 169 -42.58 20.84 -5.36
CA SER A 169 -41.43 21.68 -4.99
C SER A 169 -41.06 21.56 -3.50
N SER A 170 -42.06 21.40 -2.63
CA SER A 170 -41.83 21.14 -1.20
C SER A 170 -41.15 19.78 -0.98
N VAL A 171 -41.67 18.73 -1.62
CA VAL A 171 -41.12 17.36 -1.52
C VAL A 171 -39.70 17.31 -2.09
N LYS A 172 -39.46 17.93 -3.25
CA LYS A 172 -38.13 18.03 -3.85
C LYS A 172 -37.11 18.70 -2.92
N ARG A 173 -37.49 19.78 -2.24
CA ARG A 173 -36.63 20.45 -1.24
C ARG A 173 -36.31 19.54 -0.06
N GLN A 174 -37.28 18.76 0.41
CA GLN A 174 -37.12 17.86 1.55
C GLN A 174 -36.22 16.66 1.21
N ILE A 175 -36.29 16.16 -0.03
CA ILE A 175 -35.38 15.12 -0.54
C ILE A 175 -33.95 15.65 -0.63
N LEU A 176 -33.77 16.84 -1.24
CA LEU A 176 -32.46 17.44 -1.40
C LEU A 176 -31.79 17.73 -0.05
N SER A 177 -32.55 18.18 0.96
CA SER A 177 -32.00 18.40 2.31
C SER A 177 -31.62 17.10 3.00
N THR A 178 -32.43 16.05 2.84
CA THR A 178 -32.16 14.73 3.45
C THR A 178 -30.93 14.07 2.83
N LEU A 179 -30.80 14.10 1.49
CA LEU A 179 -29.62 13.62 0.78
C LEU A 179 -28.38 14.44 1.15
N HIS A 180 -28.49 15.77 1.21
CA HIS A 180 -27.39 16.64 1.61
C HIS A 180 -26.88 16.30 3.02
N ASN A 181 -27.78 16.14 3.98
CA ASN A 181 -27.42 15.78 5.35
C ASN A 181 -26.76 14.39 5.44
N ARG A 182 -27.22 13.42 4.65
CA ARG A 182 -26.64 12.07 4.60
C ARG A 182 -25.23 12.09 4.02
N ILE A 183 -25.02 12.82 2.93
CA ILE A 183 -23.70 13.02 2.31
C ILE A 183 -22.73 13.71 3.29
N GLN A 184 -23.19 14.72 4.03
CA GLN A 184 -22.34 15.39 5.03
C GLN A 184 -21.94 14.45 6.17
N ARG A 185 -22.88 13.65 6.70
CA ARG A 185 -22.57 12.65 7.74
C ARG A 185 -21.58 11.60 7.26
N ASP A 186 -21.75 11.09 6.05
CA ASP A 186 -20.82 10.11 5.48
C ASP A 186 -19.43 10.72 5.26
N ARG A 187 -19.37 11.98 4.81
CA ARG A 187 -18.11 12.73 4.68
C ARG A 187 -17.42 12.92 6.03
N GLU A 188 -18.16 13.29 7.08
CA GLU A 188 -17.63 13.44 8.44
C GLU A 188 -17.18 12.10 9.02
N ALA A 189 -17.92 11.01 8.79
CA ALA A 189 -17.53 9.67 9.22
C ALA A 189 -16.23 9.20 8.55
N VAL A 190 -16.04 9.51 7.27
CA VAL A 190 -14.79 9.21 6.54
C VAL A 190 -13.62 10.05 7.09
N LEU A 191 -13.82 11.35 7.32
CA LEU A 191 -12.80 12.24 7.88
C LEU A 191 -12.46 11.91 9.35
N GLY A 192 -13.44 11.47 10.13
CA GLY A 192 -13.26 11.01 11.50
C GLY A 192 -12.45 9.72 11.58
N ARG A 193 -12.74 8.74 10.71
CA ARG A 193 -11.95 7.50 10.62
C ARG A 193 -10.52 7.75 10.14
N ALA A 194 -10.31 8.70 9.23
CA ALA A 194 -8.97 9.12 8.81
C ALA A 194 -8.17 9.76 9.96
N ARG A 195 -8.83 10.56 10.81
CA ARG A 195 -8.23 11.13 12.02
C ARG A 195 -7.86 10.05 13.03
N VAL A 196 -8.76 9.13 13.36
CA VAL A 196 -8.51 8.03 14.32
C VAL A 196 -7.42 7.06 13.83
N GLY A 197 -7.32 6.80 12.52
CA GLY A 197 -6.22 6.03 11.94
C GLY A 197 -4.86 6.73 12.08
N SER A 198 -4.82 8.06 11.94
CA SER A 198 -3.61 8.86 12.11
C SER A 198 -3.21 9.00 13.60
N THR A 199 -4.18 9.10 14.52
CA THR A 199 -3.91 9.13 15.97
C THR A 199 -3.44 7.77 16.50
N ARG A 200 -3.96 6.65 15.96
CA ARG A 200 -3.46 5.30 16.29
C ARG A 200 -2.02 5.08 15.80
N HIS A 201 -1.61 5.67 14.69
CA HIS A 201 -0.20 5.64 14.28
C HIS A 201 0.69 6.55 15.15
N ALA A 202 0.15 7.66 15.68
CA ALA A 202 0.89 8.54 16.58
C ALA A 202 1.06 7.95 18.00
N GLN A 203 0.03 7.30 18.56
CA GLN A 203 0.09 6.68 19.89
C GLN A 203 0.95 5.40 19.91
N ASN A 204 0.93 4.58 18.86
CA ASN A 204 1.84 3.43 18.75
C ASN A 204 3.32 3.83 18.56
N SER A 205 3.61 5.13 18.35
CA SER A 205 4.97 5.66 18.27
C SER A 205 5.46 6.25 19.60
N GLN A 206 4.58 6.41 20.60
CA GLN A 206 4.91 6.93 21.93
C GLN A 206 4.95 5.85 23.03
N ASP A 207 4.25 4.72 22.86
CA ASP A 207 4.29 3.59 23.82
C ASP A 207 5.42 2.58 23.53
N GLY A 208 6.34 2.91 22.62
CA GLY A 208 7.45 2.06 22.18
C GLY A 208 8.85 2.58 22.52
N ASN A 209 8.99 3.43 23.54
CA ASN A 209 10.28 3.90 24.04
C ASN A 209 10.39 3.73 25.56
#